data_AF-A0A6L9E9W7-F1
#
_entry.id   AF-A0A6L9E9W7-F1
#
_cell.length_a   1.000
_cell.length_b   1.000
_cell.length_c   1.000
_cell.angle_alpha   90.00
_cell.angle_beta   90.00
_cell.angle_gamma   90.00
#
_symmetry.space_group_name_H-M   'P 1'
#
loop_
_entity.id
_entity.type
_entity.pdbx_description
1 polymer ?
#
loop_
_entity_poly.entity_id
_entity_poly.type
_entity_poly.pdbx_seq_one_letter_code
_entity_poly.pdbx_strand_id
1 'polypeptide(L)'
;MESFYNKVGKMALGSRLRMLNERLLSDAERIYALYDVNLKPKWFPVFYVLSNGQKKSITEIAQEIGHSHPSVCNIVRELSKAGIVTEMPDKNDGRKNIIQLSKKGQLLESKIQYQYIDVDEAVAEALRETTHNLWTAMAEFEYQLEQRSMYQRVRDVQKKRESDKVKIVPYEAKYREAFRTLNEEWIQQYFKMEEMDYKSLHHPKDYILDRGGHILVALYENEAVGVCALIRTPEKEYDYELAKMGVSPNMQGKGIGWKLGNAIVDKARELGAEKIYLESNTILEPAIALYRKLGFQKISGKPSPYERSNIQMALEIL
;
A
#
# COMPACT_ATOMS: atom_id res chain seq x y z
N MET A 1 -17.40 -14.60 32.44
CA MET A 1 -16.09 -14.25 31.85
C MET A 1 -16.34 -13.82 30.42
N GLU A 2 -16.04 -12.57 30.08
CA GLU A 2 -16.31 -12.06 28.73
C GLU A 2 -15.50 -12.86 27.69
N SER A 3 -16.12 -13.27 26.59
CA SER A 3 -15.46 -14.08 25.57
C SER A 3 -14.27 -13.30 24.98
N PHE A 4 -13.18 -13.98 24.61
CA PHE A 4 -11.98 -13.37 24.01
C PHE A 4 -12.33 -12.39 22.86
N TYR A 5 -13.32 -12.75 22.04
CA TYR A 5 -13.76 -11.94 20.90
C TYR A 5 -14.51 -10.68 21.29
N ASN A 6 -15.22 -10.66 22.41
CA ASN A 6 -15.87 -9.45 22.91
C ASN A 6 -14.81 -8.48 23.46
N LYS A 7 -13.75 -8.99 24.08
CA LYS A 7 -12.63 -8.18 24.59
C LYS A 7 -11.74 -7.61 23.48
N VAL A 8 -11.34 -8.42 22.50
CA VAL A 8 -10.43 -8.00 21.41
C VAL A 8 -11.19 -7.31 20.27
N GLY A 9 -12.48 -7.61 20.14
CA GLY A 9 -13.36 -6.99 19.14
C GLY A 9 -12.90 -7.24 17.70
N LYS A 10 -13.09 -6.23 16.86
CA LYS A 10 -12.81 -6.29 15.40
C LYS A 10 -11.35 -6.61 15.04
N MET A 11 -10.40 -6.41 15.95
CA MET A 11 -9.00 -6.78 15.70
C MET A 11 -8.81 -8.29 15.57
N ALA A 12 -9.70 -9.09 16.17
CA ALA A 12 -9.69 -10.54 16.09
C ALA A 12 -10.55 -11.10 14.93
N LEU A 13 -10.90 -10.28 13.92
CA LEU A 13 -11.73 -10.71 12.79
C LEU A 13 -11.20 -11.99 12.14
N GLY A 14 -9.91 -12.03 11.79
CA GLY A 14 -9.29 -13.21 11.17
C GLY A 14 -9.35 -14.46 12.07
N SER A 15 -9.14 -14.30 13.38
CA SER A 15 -9.25 -15.41 14.34
C SER A 15 -10.68 -15.93 14.46
N ARG A 16 -11.67 -15.02 14.44
CA ARG A 16 -13.09 -15.37 14.49
C ARG A 16 -13.53 -16.13 13.23
N LEU A 17 -13.07 -15.70 12.05
CA LEU A 17 -13.29 -16.40 10.79
C LEU A 17 -12.65 -17.80 10.80
N ARG A 18 -11.42 -17.93 11.32
CA ARG A 18 -10.76 -19.23 11.45
C ARG A 18 -11.56 -20.21 12.31
N MET A 19 -12.05 -19.76 13.47
CA MET A 19 -12.86 -20.61 14.35
C MET A 19 -14.19 -21.00 13.71
N LEU A 20 -14.84 -20.10 12.98
CA LEU A 20 -16.05 -20.42 12.22
C LEU A 20 -15.77 -21.50 11.17
N ASN A 21 -14.70 -21.34 10.40
CA ASN A 21 -14.27 -22.33 9.43
C ASN A 21 -13.96 -23.69 10.07
N GLU A 22 -13.27 -23.73 11.21
CA GLU A 22 -13.00 -25.00 11.93
C GLU A 22 -14.29 -25.73 12.34
N ARG A 23 -15.31 -24.99 12.79
CA ARG A 23 -16.62 -25.58 13.12
C ARG A 23 -17.30 -26.16 11.88
N LEU A 24 -17.33 -25.41 10.78
CA LEU A 24 -17.92 -25.86 9.51
C LEU A 24 -17.16 -27.09 8.94
N LEU A 25 -15.83 -27.11 9.04
CA LEU A 25 -15.02 -28.25 8.61
C LEU A 25 -15.33 -29.51 9.43
N SER A 26 -15.54 -29.37 10.75
CA SER A 26 -15.92 -30.50 11.61
C SER A 26 -17.28 -31.09 11.23
N ASP A 27 -18.25 -30.26 10.83
CA ASP A 27 -19.56 -30.74 10.38
C ASP A 27 -19.47 -31.35 8.98
N ALA A 28 -18.67 -30.75 8.08
CA ALA A 28 -18.43 -31.29 6.74
C ALA A 28 -17.87 -32.73 6.76
N GLU A 29 -16.95 -33.06 7.68
CA GLU A 29 -16.45 -34.44 7.83
C GLU A 29 -17.56 -35.43 8.19
N ARG A 30 -18.51 -35.02 9.04
CA ARG A 30 -19.66 -35.86 9.43
C ARG A 30 -20.67 -36.00 8.30
N ILE A 31 -20.89 -34.93 7.55
CA ILE A 31 -21.75 -34.92 6.36
C ILE A 31 -21.17 -35.89 5.31
N TYR A 32 -19.86 -35.88 5.04
CA TYR A 32 -19.25 -36.87 4.16
C TYR A 32 -19.51 -38.32 4.59
N ALA A 33 -19.41 -38.61 5.89
CA ALA A 33 -19.71 -39.93 6.42
C ALA A 33 -21.19 -40.33 6.26
N LEU A 34 -22.13 -39.38 6.39
CA LEU A 34 -23.57 -39.63 6.26
C LEU A 34 -23.96 -40.16 4.87
N TYR A 35 -23.26 -39.74 3.82
CA TYR A 35 -23.53 -40.13 2.42
C TYR A 35 -22.56 -41.20 1.88
N ASP A 36 -21.74 -41.83 2.74
CA ASP A 36 -20.71 -42.80 2.32
C ASP A 36 -19.73 -42.21 1.28
N VAL A 37 -19.40 -40.92 1.44
CA VAL A 37 -18.46 -40.19 0.57
C VAL A 37 -17.11 -40.13 1.25
N ASN A 38 -16.13 -40.88 0.74
CA ASN A 38 -14.76 -40.86 1.27
C ASN A 38 -13.94 -39.70 0.68
N LEU A 39 -14.34 -38.47 1.02
CA LEU A 39 -13.67 -37.22 0.65
C LEU A 39 -13.32 -36.42 1.92
N LYS A 40 -12.22 -35.66 1.88
CA LYS A 40 -11.89 -34.69 2.94
C LYS A 40 -12.43 -33.31 2.56
N PRO A 41 -12.96 -32.50 3.50
CA PRO A 41 -13.50 -31.17 3.17
C PRO A 41 -12.53 -30.27 2.40
N LYS A 42 -11.25 -30.27 2.77
CA LYS A 42 -10.22 -29.50 2.06
C LYS A 42 -9.99 -29.92 0.60
N TRP A 43 -10.43 -31.10 0.20
CA TRP A 43 -10.32 -31.59 -1.18
C TRP A 43 -11.47 -31.12 -2.08
N PHE A 44 -12.58 -30.70 -1.48
CA PHE A 44 -13.82 -30.38 -2.18
C PHE A 44 -13.63 -29.37 -3.33
N PRO A 45 -12.98 -28.20 -3.16
CA PRO A 45 -12.88 -27.22 -4.24
C PRO A 45 -12.19 -27.78 -5.49
N VAL A 46 -11.11 -28.55 -5.32
CA VAL A 46 -10.38 -29.18 -6.43
C VAL A 46 -11.21 -30.30 -7.05
N PHE A 47 -11.87 -31.13 -6.23
CA PHE A 47 -12.73 -32.20 -6.72
C PHE A 47 -13.92 -31.65 -7.53
N TYR A 48 -14.58 -30.60 -7.04
CA TYR A 48 -15.71 -29.95 -7.68
C TYR A 48 -15.31 -29.32 -9.03
N VAL A 49 -14.21 -28.58 -9.09
CA VAL A 49 -13.70 -27.97 -10.33
C VAL A 49 -13.34 -29.00 -11.41
N LEU A 50 -12.96 -30.22 -11.02
CA LEU A 50 -12.66 -31.32 -11.93
C LEU A 50 -13.88 -32.19 -12.28
N SER A 51 -15.02 -31.96 -11.62
CA SER A 51 -16.28 -32.64 -11.91
C SER A 51 -16.81 -32.25 -13.30
N ASN A 52 -17.85 -32.93 -13.79
CA ASN A 52 -18.46 -32.77 -15.11
C ASN A 52 -17.47 -32.97 -16.27
N GLY A 53 -16.51 -33.88 -16.08
CA GLY A 53 -15.52 -34.24 -17.10
C GLY A 53 -14.46 -33.16 -17.38
N GLN A 54 -14.34 -32.15 -16.53
CA GLN A 54 -13.35 -31.09 -16.67
C GLN A 54 -11.91 -31.61 -16.55
N LYS A 55 -11.00 -30.98 -17.29
CA LYS A 55 -9.57 -31.29 -17.29
C LYS A 55 -8.80 -29.98 -17.22
N LYS A 56 -8.03 -29.80 -16.15
CA LYS A 56 -7.40 -28.51 -15.86
C LYS A 56 -5.99 -28.71 -15.32
N SER A 57 -5.10 -27.79 -15.65
CA SER A 57 -3.79 -27.68 -15.01
C SER A 57 -3.91 -27.18 -13.57
N ILE A 58 -2.86 -27.38 -12.77
CA ILE A 58 -2.80 -26.86 -11.39
C ILE A 58 -3.01 -25.34 -11.35
N THR A 59 -2.47 -24.61 -12.33
CA THR A 59 -2.58 -23.15 -12.40
C THR A 59 -4.02 -22.71 -12.64
N GLU A 60 -4.74 -23.37 -13.55
CA GLU A 60 -6.16 -23.07 -13.81
C GLU A 60 -7.02 -23.37 -12.59
N ILE A 61 -6.80 -24.52 -11.92
CA ILE A 61 -7.51 -24.87 -10.68
C ILE A 61 -7.26 -23.81 -9.60
N ALA A 62 -6.00 -23.41 -9.38
CA ALA A 62 -5.63 -22.41 -8.38
C ALA A 62 -6.29 -21.05 -8.64
N GLN A 63 -6.33 -20.62 -9.89
CA GLN A 63 -6.98 -19.38 -10.30
C GLN A 63 -8.49 -19.42 -10.06
N GLU A 64 -9.15 -20.53 -10.41
CA GLU A 64 -10.61 -20.67 -10.32
C GLU A 64 -11.11 -20.74 -8.87
N ILE A 65 -10.40 -21.46 -7.99
CA ILE A 65 -10.82 -21.59 -6.58
C ILE A 65 -10.23 -20.51 -5.66
N GLY A 66 -9.42 -19.59 -6.19
CA GLY A 66 -8.77 -18.53 -5.41
C GLY A 66 -7.75 -19.02 -4.37
N HIS A 67 -7.17 -20.22 -4.56
CA HIS A 67 -6.14 -20.77 -3.66
C HIS A 67 -4.72 -20.54 -4.20
N SER A 68 -3.73 -20.58 -3.31
CA SER A 68 -2.33 -20.52 -3.74
C SER A 68 -1.91 -21.79 -4.50
N HIS A 69 -1.01 -21.63 -5.47
CA HIS A 69 -0.48 -22.76 -6.26
C HIS A 69 0.08 -23.91 -5.38
N PRO A 70 0.87 -23.65 -4.30
CA PRO A 70 1.33 -24.72 -3.40
C PRO A 70 0.20 -25.44 -2.65
N SER A 71 -0.90 -24.73 -2.32
CA SER A 71 -2.08 -25.34 -1.69
C SER A 71 -2.74 -26.34 -2.63
N VAL A 72 -2.97 -25.94 -3.88
CA VAL A 72 -3.56 -26.83 -4.91
C VAL A 72 -2.66 -28.02 -5.20
N CYS A 73 -1.35 -27.84 -5.35
CA CYS A 73 -0.40 -28.95 -5.51
C CYS A 73 -0.54 -29.99 -4.40
N ASN A 74 -0.65 -29.55 -3.14
CA ASN A 74 -0.81 -30.45 -2.00
C ASN A 74 -2.13 -31.20 -2.04
N ILE A 75 -3.25 -30.54 -2.37
CA ILE A 75 -4.56 -31.16 -2.49
C ILE A 75 -4.58 -32.20 -3.62
N VAL A 76 -4.08 -31.85 -4.80
CA VAL A 76 -4.00 -32.75 -5.96
C VAL A 76 -3.18 -33.99 -5.63
N ARG A 77 -2.02 -33.83 -4.97
CA ARG A 77 -1.19 -34.96 -4.53
C ARG A 77 -1.92 -35.89 -3.56
N GLU A 78 -2.71 -35.35 -2.64
CA GLU A 78 -3.50 -36.16 -1.71
C GLU A 78 -4.65 -36.89 -2.42
N LEU A 79 -5.36 -36.21 -3.32
CA LEU A 79 -6.41 -36.81 -4.15
C LEU A 79 -5.86 -37.92 -5.06
N SER A 80 -4.66 -37.72 -5.61
CA SER A 80 -3.97 -38.69 -6.46
C SER A 80 -3.60 -39.95 -5.66
N LYS A 81 -3.05 -39.78 -4.45
CA LYS A 81 -2.80 -40.90 -3.51
C LYS A 81 -4.09 -41.64 -3.12
N ALA A 82 -5.22 -40.95 -3.02
CA ALA A 82 -6.53 -41.56 -2.78
C ALA A 82 -7.14 -42.25 -4.01
N GLY A 83 -6.50 -42.13 -5.19
CA GLY A 83 -6.97 -42.66 -6.46
C GLY A 83 -8.16 -41.91 -7.04
N ILE A 84 -8.44 -40.69 -6.58
CA ILE A 84 -9.62 -39.90 -7.00
C ILE A 84 -9.33 -39.09 -8.27
N VAL A 85 -8.09 -38.63 -8.45
CA VAL A 85 -7.64 -37.92 -9.65
C VAL A 85 -6.50 -38.67 -10.34
N THR A 86 -6.31 -38.39 -11.63
CA THR A 86 -5.15 -38.83 -12.42
C THR A 86 -4.48 -37.64 -13.07
N GLU A 87 -3.16 -37.71 -13.20
CA GLU A 87 -2.35 -36.73 -13.93
C GLU A 87 -1.95 -37.28 -15.29
N MET A 88 -2.03 -36.45 -16.33
CA MET A 88 -1.52 -36.76 -17.66
C MET A 88 -0.66 -35.60 -18.15
N PRO A 89 0.39 -35.86 -18.96
CA PRO A 89 1.11 -34.79 -19.65
C PRO A 89 0.14 -33.99 -20.53
N ASP A 90 0.25 -32.66 -20.51
CA ASP A 90 -0.45 -31.81 -21.46
C ASP A 90 0.02 -32.13 -22.88
N LYS A 91 -0.94 -32.26 -23.81
CA LYS A 91 -0.65 -32.56 -25.22
C LYS A 91 0.05 -31.42 -25.94
N ASN A 92 -0.04 -30.20 -25.42
CA ASN A 92 0.52 -28.98 -26.02
C ASN A 92 1.81 -28.50 -25.32
N ASP A 93 2.01 -28.86 -24.05
CA ASP A 93 3.18 -28.47 -23.26
C ASP A 93 3.56 -29.59 -22.27
N GLY A 94 4.49 -30.46 -22.64
CA GLY A 94 4.91 -31.61 -21.82
C GLY A 94 5.50 -31.27 -20.44
N ARG A 95 5.63 -29.99 -20.09
CA ARG A 95 5.99 -29.51 -18.74
C ARG A 95 4.78 -29.26 -17.83
N LYS A 96 3.57 -29.24 -18.37
CA LYS A 96 2.33 -29.06 -17.63
C LYS A 96 1.62 -30.40 -17.47
N ASN A 97 1.19 -30.71 -16.24
CA ASN A 97 0.32 -31.84 -15.97
C ASN A 97 -1.14 -31.38 -15.97
N ILE A 98 -1.96 -32.06 -16.74
CA ILE A 98 -3.42 -31.92 -16.74
C ILE A 98 -3.98 -32.91 -15.73
N ILE A 99 -4.82 -32.38 -14.83
CA ILE A 99 -5.50 -33.14 -13.79
C ILE A 99 -6.94 -33.39 -14.24
N GLN A 100 -7.45 -34.60 -13.99
CA GLN A 100 -8.84 -34.99 -14.23
C GLN A 100 -9.30 -36.02 -13.19
N LEU A 101 -10.62 -36.18 -13.00
CA LEU A 101 -11.16 -37.26 -12.18
C LEU A 101 -10.82 -38.63 -12.77
N SER A 102 -10.44 -39.57 -11.91
CA SER A 102 -10.30 -40.98 -12.26
C SER A 102 -11.68 -41.64 -12.39
N LYS A 103 -11.74 -42.92 -12.81
CA LYS A 103 -13.00 -43.69 -12.75
C LYS A 103 -13.60 -43.72 -11.33
N LYS A 104 -12.76 -43.85 -10.30
CA LYS A 104 -13.18 -43.79 -8.90
C LYS A 104 -13.69 -42.40 -8.53
N GLY A 105 -13.05 -41.34 -9.03
CA GLY A 105 -13.50 -39.97 -8.84
C GLY A 105 -14.87 -39.70 -9.47
N GLN A 106 -15.11 -40.20 -10.69
CA GLN A 106 -16.40 -40.09 -11.38
C GLN A 106 -17.52 -40.87 -10.66
N LEU A 107 -17.21 -42.07 -10.13
CA LEU A 107 -18.17 -42.80 -9.27
C LEU A 107 -18.52 -42.01 -8.01
N LEU A 108 -17.54 -41.34 -7.40
CA LEU A 108 -17.77 -40.49 -6.23
C LEU A 108 -18.61 -39.25 -6.59
N GLU A 109 -18.37 -38.67 -7.77
CA GLU A 109 -19.12 -37.54 -8.30
C GLU A 109 -20.60 -37.87 -8.50
N SER A 110 -20.94 -39.08 -8.97
CA SER A 110 -22.35 -39.51 -9.03
C SER A 110 -22.98 -39.63 -7.64
N LYS A 111 -22.22 -40.07 -6.63
CA LYS A 111 -22.75 -40.29 -5.27
C LYS A 111 -22.98 -38.98 -4.50
N ILE A 112 -22.16 -37.96 -4.75
CA ILE A 112 -22.18 -36.72 -3.95
C ILE A 112 -23.35 -35.78 -4.31
N GLN A 113 -24.07 -36.02 -5.40
CA GLN A 113 -25.09 -35.09 -5.91
C GLN A 113 -26.21 -34.79 -4.90
N TYR A 114 -26.75 -35.81 -4.22
CA TYR A 114 -27.77 -35.60 -3.20
C TYR A 114 -27.22 -34.85 -1.98
N GLN A 115 -25.95 -35.11 -1.62
CA GLN A 115 -25.28 -34.35 -0.56
C GLN A 115 -25.20 -32.86 -0.92
N TYR A 116 -24.93 -32.49 -2.18
CA TYR A 116 -24.89 -31.09 -2.58
C TYR A 116 -26.25 -30.40 -2.43
N ILE A 117 -27.33 -31.07 -2.81
CA ILE A 117 -28.70 -30.54 -2.67
C ILE A 117 -29.03 -30.33 -1.19
N ASP A 118 -28.76 -31.32 -0.35
CA ASP A 118 -29.11 -31.27 1.07
C ASP A 118 -28.24 -30.26 1.84
N VAL A 119 -26.96 -30.12 1.47
CA VAL A 119 -26.06 -29.09 2.04
C VAL A 119 -26.49 -27.69 1.61
N ASP A 120 -26.89 -27.50 0.34
CA ASP A 120 -27.35 -26.20 -0.15
C ASP A 120 -28.59 -25.73 0.61
N GLU A 121 -29.60 -26.60 0.80
CA GLU A 121 -30.79 -26.25 1.58
C GLU A 121 -30.46 -25.95 3.04
N ALA A 122 -29.60 -26.76 3.69
CA ALA A 122 -29.20 -26.53 5.07
C ALA A 122 -28.43 -25.20 5.27
N VAL A 123 -27.57 -24.84 4.32
CA VAL A 123 -26.86 -23.55 4.32
C VAL A 123 -27.86 -22.41 4.08
N ALA A 124 -28.79 -22.57 3.14
CA ALA A 124 -29.82 -21.58 2.86
C ALA A 124 -30.73 -21.34 4.07
N GLU A 125 -31.12 -22.40 4.79
CA GLU A 125 -31.87 -22.32 6.05
C GLU A 125 -31.10 -21.55 7.11
N ALA A 126 -29.84 -21.92 7.38
CA ALA A 126 -29.00 -21.23 8.36
C ALA A 126 -28.81 -19.74 8.03
N LEU A 127 -28.71 -19.38 6.74
CA LEU A 127 -28.65 -17.98 6.31
C LEU A 127 -29.97 -17.23 6.55
N ARG A 128 -31.14 -17.87 6.32
CA ARG A 128 -32.46 -17.29 6.62
C ARG A 128 -32.70 -17.03 8.11
N GLU A 129 -32.04 -17.78 8.99
CA GLU A 129 -32.10 -17.57 10.45
C GLU A 129 -31.27 -16.37 10.93
N THR A 130 -30.45 -15.78 10.07
CA THR A 130 -29.60 -14.63 10.41
C THR A 130 -30.19 -13.31 9.92
N THR A 131 -30.02 -12.25 10.71
CA THR A 131 -30.38 -10.89 10.26
C THR A 131 -29.43 -10.36 9.18
N HIS A 132 -28.16 -10.77 9.21
CA HIS A 132 -27.13 -10.30 8.28
C HIS A 132 -26.67 -11.46 7.40
N ASN A 133 -26.79 -11.31 6.08
CA ASN A 133 -26.37 -12.34 5.14
C ASN A 133 -24.84 -12.43 5.08
N LEU A 134 -24.28 -13.49 5.68
CA LEU A 134 -22.83 -13.70 5.74
C LEU A 134 -22.20 -13.88 4.34
N TRP A 135 -22.90 -14.54 3.41
CA TRP A 135 -22.40 -14.78 2.05
C TRP A 135 -22.16 -13.47 1.30
N THR A 136 -23.16 -12.58 1.31
CA THR A 136 -23.05 -11.26 0.70
C THR A 136 -22.00 -10.40 1.41
N ALA A 137 -21.97 -10.42 2.75
CA ALA A 137 -21.01 -9.66 3.53
C ALA A 137 -19.54 -10.10 3.28
N MET A 138 -19.30 -11.39 3.06
CA MET A 138 -17.99 -11.90 2.67
C MET A 138 -17.56 -11.36 1.31
N ALA A 139 -18.42 -11.44 0.30
CA ALA A 139 -18.14 -10.94 -1.05
C ALA A 139 -17.84 -9.42 -1.04
N GLU A 140 -18.61 -8.64 -0.28
CA GLU A 140 -18.35 -7.21 -0.10
C GLU A 140 -16.98 -6.95 0.56
N PHE A 141 -16.64 -7.74 1.58
CA PHE A 141 -15.38 -7.59 2.29
C PHE A 141 -14.18 -7.99 1.42
N GLU A 142 -14.30 -9.07 0.64
CA GLU A 142 -13.31 -9.52 -0.34
C GLU A 142 -13.06 -8.44 -1.39
N TYR A 143 -14.13 -7.88 -1.98
CA TYR A 143 -14.01 -6.75 -2.90
C TYR A 143 -13.28 -5.56 -2.25
N GLN A 144 -13.59 -5.21 -1.01
CA GLN A 144 -12.90 -4.13 -0.30
C GLN A 144 -11.41 -4.42 -0.03
N LEU A 145 -11.02 -5.68 0.12
CA LEU A 145 -9.64 -6.11 0.29
C LEU A 145 -8.85 -6.05 -1.01
N GLU A 146 -9.49 -6.37 -2.15
CA GLU A 146 -8.91 -6.23 -3.49
C GLU A 146 -8.62 -4.76 -3.82
N GLN A 147 -9.56 -3.86 -3.51
CA GLN A 147 -9.37 -2.44 -3.72
C GLN A 147 -8.26 -1.87 -2.84
N ARG A 148 -8.20 -2.32 -1.57
CA ARG A 148 -7.21 -1.84 -0.61
C ARG A 148 -7.01 -2.82 0.54
N SER A 149 -5.83 -3.41 0.60
CA SER A 149 -5.49 -4.43 1.60
C SER A 149 -5.48 -3.87 3.02
N MET A 150 -5.63 -4.76 4.01
CA MET A 150 -5.52 -4.36 5.43
C MET A 150 -4.14 -3.77 5.75
N TYR A 151 -3.06 -4.28 5.14
CA TYR A 151 -1.73 -3.71 5.29
C TYR A 151 -1.68 -2.24 4.86
N GLN A 152 -2.24 -1.92 3.68
CA GLN A 152 -2.31 -0.53 3.21
C GLN A 152 -3.13 0.35 4.15
N ARG A 153 -4.30 -0.13 4.60
CA ARG A 153 -5.16 0.60 5.55
C ARG A 153 -4.43 0.90 6.85
N VAL A 154 -3.73 -0.09 7.43
CA VAL A 154 -2.93 0.07 8.66
C VAL A 154 -1.77 1.03 8.42
N ARG A 155 -1.03 0.88 7.32
CA ARG A 155 0.08 1.76 6.95
C ARG A 155 -0.37 3.22 6.84
N ASP A 156 -1.54 3.48 6.29
CA ASP A 156 -2.04 4.85 6.12
C ASP A 156 -2.51 5.47 7.44
N VAL A 157 -3.15 4.67 8.31
CA VAL A 157 -3.45 5.09 9.69
C VAL A 157 -2.18 5.39 10.48
N GLN A 158 -1.17 4.50 10.37
CA GLN A 158 0.15 4.71 10.98
C GLN A 158 0.77 5.99 10.45
N LYS A 159 0.84 6.16 9.13
CA LYS A 159 1.41 7.36 8.49
C LYS A 159 0.73 8.64 8.96
N LYS A 160 -0.61 8.65 9.07
CA LYS A 160 -1.35 9.80 9.60
C LYS A 160 -0.93 10.09 11.04
N ARG A 161 -0.94 9.09 11.92
CA ARG A 161 -0.53 9.23 13.33
C ARG A 161 0.90 9.77 13.46
N GLU A 162 1.84 9.25 12.65
CA GLU A 162 3.23 9.73 12.64
C GLU A 162 3.31 11.16 12.10
N SER A 163 2.52 11.51 11.09
CA SER A 163 2.46 12.86 10.54
C SER A 163 1.88 13.84 11.55
N ASP A 164 0.87 13.47 12.34
CA ASP A 164 0.25 14.33 13.36
C ASP A 164 1.23 14.77 14.46
N LYS A 165 2.31 13.99 14.69
CA LYS A 165 3.42 14.38 15.57
C LYS A 165 4.34 15.46 15.00
N VAL A 166 4.25 15.72 13.69
CA VAL A 166 5.06 16.71 13.00
C VAL A 166 4.45 18.09 13.14
N LYS A 167 5.21 19.01 13.75
CA LYS A 167 4.87 20.44 13.87
C LYS A 167 5.76 21.25 12.93
N ILE A 168 5.16 22.16 12.17
CA ILE A 168 5.93 23.13 11.39
C ILE A 168 6.07 24.40 12.24
N VAL A 169 7.31 24.87 12.40
CA VAL A 169 7.62 26.09 13.15
C VAL A 169 8.48 27.03 12.31
N PRO A 170 8.40 28.35 12.54
CA PRO A 170 9.37 29.29 11.99
C PRO A 170 10.79 28.96 12.46
N TYR A 171 11.77 29.30 11.63
CA TYR A 171 13.17 29.19 12.00
C TYR A 171 13.54 30.10 13.18
N GLU A 172 14.41 29.58 14.04
CA GLU A 172 15.07 30.26 15.15
C GLU A 172 16.57 29.89 15.09
N ALA A 173 17.44 30.72 15.68
CA ALA A 173 18.89 30.50 15.64
C ALA A 173 19.34 29.11 16.15
N LYS A 174 18.57 28.51 17.09
CA LYS A 174 18.82 27.14 17.58
C LYS A 174 18.72 26.05 16.51
N TYR A 175 18.01 26.31 15.40
CA TYR A 175 17.87 25.37 14.28
C TYR A 175 18.92 25.56 13.18
N ARG A 176 19.90 26.45 13.36
CA ARG A 176 20.97 26.70 12.37
C ARG A 176 21.69 25.43 11.94
N GLU A 177 22.07 24.60 12.90
CA GLU A 177 22.79 23.37 12.60
C GLU A 177 21.91 22.38 11.83
N ALA A 178 20.67 22.17 12.27
CA ALA A 178 19.73 21.30 11.56
C ALA A 178 19.46 21.78 10.12
N PHE A 179 19.29 23.09 9.90
CA PHE A 179 19.10 23.66 8.56
C PHE A 179 20.28 23.37 7.62
N ARG A 180 21.50 23.47 8.14
CA ARG A 180 22.72 23.16 7.39
C ARG A 180 22.82 21.66 7.13
N THR A 181 22.87 20.85 8.19
CA THR A 181 23.15 19.40 8.10
C THR A 181 22.11 18.67 7.25
N LEU A 182 20.82 18.97 7.42
CA LEU A 182 19.76 18.31 6.65
C LEU A 182 19.85 18.62 5.15
N ASN A 183 20.34 19.79 4.76
CA ASN A 183 20.54 20.14 3.35
C ASN A 183 21.84 19.56 2.80
N GLU A 184 22.93 19.63 3.57
CA GLU A 184 24.22 19.06 3.17
C GLU A 184 24.11 17.55 2.95
N GLU A 185 23.38 16.82 3.80
CA GLU A 185 23.23 15.36 3.73
C GLU A 185 22.67 14.91 2.38
N TRP A 186 21.54 15.49 1.92
CA TRP A 186 20.97 15.10 0.63
C TRP A 186 21.78 15.65 -0.55
N ILE A 187 22.35 16.86 -0.43
CA ILE A 187 23.20 17.41 -1.51
C ILE A 187 24.39 16.50 -1.72
N GLN A 188 25.11 16.11 -0.68
CA GLN A 188 26.28 15.24 -0.78
C GLN A 188 25.93 13.80 -1.20
N GLN A 189 24.73 13.33 -0.87
CA GLN A 189 24.26 12.01 -1.30
C GLN A 189 24.07 11.92 -2.83
N TYR A 190 23.60 13.00 -3.47
CA TYR A 190 23.21 12.98 -4.89
C TYR A 190 24.09 13.87 -5.79
N PHE A 191 24.80 14.83 -5.22
CA PHE A 191 25.52 15.90 -5.92
C PHE A 191 26.78 16.32 -5.15
N LYS A 192 27.52 17.28 -5.71
CA LYS A 192 28.57 18.02 -5.01
C LYS A 192 27.99 19.30 -4.42
N MET A 193 28.50 19.74 -3.28
CA MET A 193 28.21 21.06 -2.73
C MET A 193 28.76 22.15 -3.66
N GLU A 194 27.96 23.17 -3.93
CA GLU A 194 28.31 24.31 -4.80
C GLU A 194 28.45 25.60 -3.98
N GLU A 195 29.10 26.64 -4.53
CA GLU A 195 29.39 27.89 -3.79
C GLU A 195 28.12 28.53 -3.20
N MET A 196 27.02 28.48 -3.94
CA MET A 196 25.73 29.03 -3.52
C MET A 196 25.11 28.23 -2.36
N ASP A 197 25.39 26.92 -2.24
CA ASP A 197 24.97 26.11 -1.10
C ASP A 197 25.67 26.58 0.17
N TYR A 198 27.00 26.75 0.12
CA TYR A 198 27.76 27.21 1.29
C TYR A 198 27.28 28.58 1.78
N LYS A 199 27.07 29.54 0.87
CA LYS A 199 26.55 30.87 1.20
C LYS A 199 25.21 30.82 1.92
N SER A 200 24.24 30.11 1.35
CA SER A 200 22.88 30.05 1.88
C SER A 200 22.75 29.19 3.15
N LEU A 201 23.48 28.09 3.26
CA LEU A 201 23.39 27.15 4.40
C LEU A 201 24.21 27.60 5.62
N HIS A 202 25.37 28.24 5.42
CA HIS A 202 26.20 28.71 6.53
C HIS A 202 25.78 30.10 7.04
N HIS A 203 25.18 30.93 6.19
CA HIS A 203 24.74 32.29 6.51
C HIS A 203 23.24 32.52 6.23
N PRO A 204 22.33 31.69 6.78
CA PRO A 204 20.89 31.77 6.46
C PRO A 204 20.26 33.08 6.92
N LYS A 205 20.78 33.70 7.98
CA LYS A 205 20.29 35.01 8.46
C LYS A 205 20.50 36.09 7.39
N ASP A 206 21.74 36.32 7.01
CA ASP A 206 22.10 37.42 6.09
C ASP A 206 21.63 37.13 4.64
N TYR A 207 21.60 35.86 4.24
CA TYR A 207 21.28 35.46 2.87
C TYR A 207 19.77 35.28 2.63
N ILE A 208 19.01 34.82 3.64
CA ILE A 208 17.59 34.49 3.48
C ILE A 208 16.73 35.44 4.31
N LEU A 209 16.92 35.45 5.64
CA LEU A 209 16.00 36.12 6.56
C LEU A 209 16.03 37.64 6.43
N ASP A 210 17.21 38.25 6.45
CA ASP A 210 17.38 39.70 6.40
C ASP A 210 16.97 40.29 5.02
N ARG A 211 16.79 39.43 4.01
CA ARG A 211 16.31 39.79 2.66
C ARG A 211 14.80 39.59 2.48
N GLY A 212 14.07 39.35 3.56
CA GLY A 212 12.62 39.12 3.53
C GLY A 212 12.23 37.70 3.10
N GLY A 213 13.17 36.76 3.12
CA GLY A 213 12.88 35.33 3.00
C GLY A 213 12.53 34.70 4.35
N HIS A 214 12.03 33.47 4.29
CA HIS A 214 11.61 32.71 5.46
C HIS A 214 12.18 31.29 5.43
N ILE A 215 12.41 30.72 6.60
CA ILE A 215 12.77 29.30 6.73
C ILE A 215 11.77 28.67 7.68
N LEU A 216 11.23 27.53 7.29
CA LEU A 216 10.37 26.69 8.12
C LEU A 216 11.10 25.41 8.50
N VAL A 217 10.85 24.95 9.72
CA VAL A 217 11.45 23.75 10.31
C VAL A 217 10.32 22.78 10.68
N ALA A 218 10.47 21.52 10.29
CA ALA A 218 9.62 20.44 10.73
C ALA A 218 10.22 19.79 11.97
N LEU A 219 9.47 19.84 13.07
CA LEU A 219 9.81 19.16 14.31
C LEU A 219 9.03 17.87 14.42
N TYR A 220 9.70 16.76 14.72
CA TYR A 220 9.08 15.52 15.13
C TYR A 220 9.50 15.23 16.56
N GLU A 221 8.54 15.14 17.49
CA GLU A 221 8.82 14.95 18.92
C GLU A 221 9.87 15.95 19.49
N ASN A 222 9.81 17.20 19.01
CA ASN A 222 10.70 18.33 19.31
C ASN A 222 12.10 18.30 18.67
N GLU A 223 12.42 17.30 17.85
CA GLU A 223 13.66 17.23 17.08
C GLU A 223 13.45 17.80 15.67
N ALA A 224 14.40 18.61 15.18
CA ALA A 224 14.35 19.16 13.82
C ALA A 224 14.73 18.08 12.79
N VAL A 225 13.73 17.62 12.04
CA VAL A 225 13.84 16.49 11.09
C VAL A 225 13.61 16.90 9.65
N GLY A 226 13.27 18.16 9.40
CA GLY A 226 13.13 18.70 8.05
C GLY A 226 13.16 20.21 8.05
N VAL A 227 13.52 20.78 6.91
CA VAL A 227 13.59 22.22 6.69
C VAL A 227 13.15 22.58 5.27
N CYS A 228 12.70 23.81 5.09
CA CYS A 228 12.47 24.39 3.77
C CYS A 228 12.59 25.91 3.84
N ALA A 229 13.21 26.52 2.83
CA ALA A 229 13.34 27.97 2.70
C ALA A 229 12.41 28.52 1.61
N LEU A 230 11.92 29.73 1.84
CA LEU A 230 11.28 30.61 0.89
C LEU A 230 12.20 31.81 0.72
N ILE A 231 12.96 31.87 -0.37
CA ILE A 231 13.99 32.89 -0.59
C ILE A 231 13.38 33.99 -1.47
N ARG A 232 13.45 35.26 -1.04
CA ARG A 232 13.02 36.39 -1.86
C ARG A 232 13.92 36.47 -3.09
N THR A 233 13.34 36.49 -4.29
CA THR A 233 14.12 36.64 -5.52
C THR A 233 14.12 38.09 -6.00
N PRO A 234 15.23 38.57 -6.60
CA PRO A 234 15.26 39.87 -7.28
C PRO A 234 14.64 39.83 -8.69
N GLU A 235 14.23 38.65 -9.18
CA GLU A 235 13.63 38.50 -10.49
C GLU A 235 12.22 39.12 -10.54
N LYS A 236 11.87 39.75 -11.66
CA LYS A 236 10.52 40.37 -11.81
C LYS A 236 9.41 39.35 -12.07
N GLU A 237 9.75 38.14 -12.49
CA GLU A 237 8.75 37.14 -12.90
C GLU A 237 8.21 36.32 -11.71
N TYR A 238 8.95 36.25 -10.61
CA TYR A 238 8.62 35.46 -9.43
C TYR A 238 8.85 36.29 -8.18
N ASP A 239 8.06 36.08 -7.12
CA ASP A 239 8.24 36.77 -5.85
C ASP A 239 9.26 36.04 -4.97
N TYR A 240 9.19 34.71 -4.97
CA TYR A 240 10.01 33.86 -4.13
C TYR A 240 10.44 32.56 -4.81
N GLU A 241 11.58 32.02 -4.37
CA GLU A 241 12.08 30.69 -4.66
C GLU A 241 11.79 29.77 -3.47
N LEU A 242 11.13 28.62 -3.69
CA LEU A 242 11.11 27.52 -2.74
C LEU A 242 12.43 26.75 -2.91
N ALA A 243 13.25 26.80 -1.87
CA ALA A 243 14.60 26.25 -1.88
C ALA A 243 14.93 25.49 -0.59
N LYS A 244 16.07 24.80 -0.60
CA LYS A 244 16.67 24.17 0.59
C LYS A 244 15.69 23.28 1.37
N MET A 245 14.86 22.55 0.63
CA MET A 245 13.97 21.55 1.22
C MET A 245 14.75 20.26 1.49
N GLY A 246 14.96 19.96 2.76
CA GLY A 246 15.63 18.73 3.22
C GLY A 246 14.79 18.03 4.28
N VAL A 247 14.71 16.70 4.22
CA VAL A 247 14.08 15.86 5.25
C VAL A 247 15.03 14.74 5.59
N SER A 248 15.27 14.54 6.89
CA SER A 248 16.15 13.48 7.41
C SER A 248 15.78 12.14 6.76
N PRO A 249 16.75 11.36 6.24
CA PRO A 249 16.49 10.08 5.58
C PRO A 249 15.65 9.11 6.41
N ASN A 250 15.89 9.07 7.73
CA ASN A 250 15.16 8.21 8.67
C ASN A 250 13.69 8.64 8.89
N MET A 251 13.32 9.83 8.43
CA MET A 251 12.00 10.45 8.63
C MET A 251 11.23 10.63 7.32
N GLN A 252 11.81 10.21 6.19
CA GLN A 252 11.13 10.20 4.90
C GLN A 252 9.93 9.23 4.91
N GLY A 253 9.00 9.42 3.96
CA GLY A 253 7.77 8.62 3.89
C GLY A 253 6.67 8.96 4.92
N LYS A 254 6.99 9.73 5.98
CA LYS A 254 6.03 10.20 7.00
C LYS A 254 5.23 11.46 6.61
N GLY A 255 5.39 11.95 5.37
CA GLY A 255 4.66 13.12 4.86
C GLY A 255 5.24 14.48 5.29
N ILE A 256 6.46 14.52 5.82
CA ILE A 256 7.10 15.76 6.29
C ILE A 256 7.32 16.76 5.15
N GLY A 257 7.87 16.33 4.01
CA GLY A 257 8.06 17.20 2.84
C GLY A 257 6.75 17.80 2.33
N TRP A 258 5.65 17.03 2.38
CA TRP A 258 4.31 17.53 2.06
C TRP A 258 3.87 18.64 3.02
N LYS A 259 4.05 18.46 4.34
CA LYS A 259 3.72 19.49 5.33
C LYS A 259 4.59 20.74 5.18
N LEU A 260 5.89 20.58 4.97
CA LEU A 260 6.82 21.71 4.72
C LEU A 260 6.44 22.48 3.46
N GLY A 261 6.19 21.77 2.36
CA GLY A 261 5.80 22.40 1.09
C GLY A 261 4.50 23.18 1.19
N ASN A 262 3.44 22.61 1.78
CA ASN A 262 2.19 23.35 2.01
C ASN A 262 2.43 24.57 2.90
N ALA A 263 3.14 24.40 4.01
CA ALA A 263 3.40 25.51 4.93
C ALA A 263 4.22 26.65 4.29
N ILE A 264 5.14 26.33 3.37
CA ILE A 264 5.89 27.35 2.61
C ILE A 264 5.01 28.06 1.58
N VAL A 265 4.15 27.32 0.87
CA VAL A 265 3.17 27.92 -0.06
C VAL A 265 2.20 28.83 0.70
N ASP A 266 1.68 28.38 1.83
CA ASP A 266 0.82 29.18 2.70
C ASP A 266 1.57 30.41 3.21
N LYS A 267 2.85 30.26 3.58
CA LYS A 267 3.67 31.41 3.98
C LYS A 267 3.86 32.41 2.85
N ALA A 268 4.08 31.95 1.62
CA ALA A 268 4.17 32.83 0.45
C ALA A 268 2.84 33.57 0.22
N ARG A 269 1.69 32.89 0.36
CA ARG A 269 0.36 33.52 0.27
C ARG A 269 0.13 34.57 1.35
N GLU A 270 0.52 34.31 2.60
CA GLU A 270 0.47 35.30 3.69
C GLU A 270 1.30 36.56 3.38
N LEU A 271 2.38 36.42 2.63
CA LEU A 271 3.26 37.52 2.22
C LEU A 271 2.74 38.26 0.98
N GLY A 272 1.61 37.84 0.42
CA GLY A 272 1.03 38.42 -0.80
C GLY A 272 1.82 38.10 -2.06
N ALA A 273 2.54 36.98 -2.10
CA ALA A 273 3.20 36.52 -3.32
C ALA A 273 2.17 36.05 -4.34
N GLU A 274 2.37 36.41 -5.60
CA GLU A 274 1.54 35.97 -6.74
C GLU A 274 2.14 34.73 -7.41
N LYS A 275 3.48 34.62 -7.44
CA LYS A 275 4.16 33.50 -8.12
C LYS A 275 5.40 33.06 -7.37
N ILE A 276 5.54 31.75 -7.19
CA ILE A 276 6.75 31.14 -6.65
C ILE A 276 7.33 30.14 -7.65
N TYR A 277 8.65 30.02 -7.66
CA TYR A 277 9.34 29.01 -8.45
C TYR A 277 10.25 28.14 -7.61
N LEU A 278 10.73 27.06 -8.21
CA LEU A 278 11.76 26.21 -7.64
C LEU A 278 12.64 25.64 -8.74
N GLU A 279 13.85 25.26 -8.33
CA GLU A 279 14.80 24.53 -9.14
C GLU A 279 15.02 23.13 -8.53
N SER A 280 15.17 22.11 -9.38
CA SER A 280 15.39 20.74 -8.94
C SER A 280 16.16 19.94 -9.99
N ASN A 281 16.37 18.67 -9.70
CA ASN A 281 16.91 17.70 -10.65
C ASN A 281 15.93 16.54 -10.84
N THR A 282 15.80 16.05 -12.08
CA THR A 282 14.92 14.93 -12.45
C THR A 282 15.27 13.60 -11.76
N ILE A 283 16.49 13.41 -11.26
CA ILE A 283 16.84 12.21 -10.48
C ILE A 283 16.14 12.19 -9.10
N LEU A 284 15.68 13.35 -8.62
CA LEU A 284 14.95 13.48 -7.36
C LEU A 284 13.45 13.24 -7.59
N GLU A 285 13.09 12.07 -8.14
CA GLU A 285 11.70 11.71 -8.48
C GLU A 285 10.70 11.94 -7.32
N PRO A 286 11.01 11.61 -6.04
CA PRO A 286 10.10 11.88 -4.94
C PRO A 286 9.80 13.38 -4.74
N ALA A 287 10.78 14.25 -4.95
CA ALA A 287 10.63 15.69 -4.83
C ALA A 287 9.78 16.24 -6.00
N ILE A 288 10.04 15.79 -7.24
CA ILE A 288 9.25 16.19 -8.41
C ILE A 288 7.78 15.78 -8.25
N ALA A 289 7.52 14.55 -7.77
CA ALA A 289 6.15 14.09 -7.49
C ALA A 289 5.48 14.94 -6.40
N LEU A 290 6.22 15.32 -5.35
CA LEU A 290 5.76 16.21 -4.30
C LEU A 290 5.37 17.59 -4.87
N TYR A 291 6.23 18.23 -5.67
CA TYR A 291 5.98 19.56 -6.22
C TYR A 291 4.79 19.58 -7.16
N ARG A 292 4.65 18.56 -8.04
CA ARG A 292 3.44 18.41 -8.88
C ARG A 292 2.17 18.32 -8.04
N LYS A 293 2.21 17.57 -6.94
CA LYS A 293 1.06 17.44 -6.03
C LYS A 293 0.73 18.75 -5.31
N LEU A 294 1.74 19.60 -5.05
CA LEU A 294 1.56 20.94 -4.51
C LEU A 294 1.01 21.95 -5.56
N GLY A 295 0.88 21.53 -6.83
CA GLY A 295 0.36 22.35 -7.92
C GLY A 295 1.43 23.00 -8.80
N PHE A 296 2.72 22.78 -8.52
CA PHE A 296 3.78 23.33 -9.36
C PHE A 296 3.75 22.68 -10.75
N GLN A 297 3.94 23.50 -11.77
CA GLN A 297 4.01 23.10 -13.17
C GLN A 297 5.41 23.32 -13.72
N LYS A 298 5.86 22.44 -14.62
CA LYS A 298 7.16 22.58 -15.28
C LYS A 298 7.16 23.86 -16.11
N ILE A 299 8.25 24.62 -16.00
CA ILE A 299 8.51 25.82 -16.80
C ILE A 299 9.87 25.71 -17.50
N SER A 300 10.10 26.61 -18.46
CA SER A 300 11.42 26.88 -19.01
C SER A 300 11.84 28.26 -18.54
N GLY A 301 12.80 28.33 -17.63
CA GLY A 301 13.33 29.59 -17.11
C GLY A 301 14.77 29.86 -17.58
N LYS A 302 15.41 30.81 -16.90
CA LYS A 302 16.80 31.20 -17.16
C LYS A 302 17.79 30.12 -16.69
N PRO A 303 19.06 30.17 -17.15
CA PRO A 303 20.11 29.30 -16.64
C PRO A 303 20.20 29.40 -15.11
N SER A 304 20.18 28.24 -14.45
CA SER A 304 20.33 28.13 -13.00
C SER A 304 21.76 28.47 -12.59
N PRO A 305 21.97 29.09 -11.40
CA PRO A 305 23.30 29.22 -10.81
C PRO A 305 23.88 27.88 -10.35
N TYR A 306 23.09 26.80 -10.34
CA TYR A 306 23.50 25.46 -9.96
C TYR A 306 23.71 24.57 -11.19
N GLU A 307 24.90 23.97 -11.32
CA GLU A 307 25.21 23.02 -12.40
C GLU A 307 24.28 21.80 -12.37
N ARG A 308 23.83 21.41 -11.18
CA ARG A 308 22.95 20.25 -10.99
C ARG A 308 21.50 20.48 -11.43
N SER A 309 21.06 21.71 -11.63
CA SER A 309 19.65 21.98 -11.95
C SER A 309 19.35 21.59 -13.40
N ASN A 310 18.33 20.75 -13.61
CA ASN A 310 17.89 20.38 -14.95
C ASN A 310 16.36 20.46 -15.14
N ILE A 311 15.64 20.92 -14.11
CA ILE A 311 14.21 21.17 -14.17
C ILE A 311 13.85 22.35 -13.26
N GLN A 312 13.01 23.24 -13.79
CA GLN A 312 12.41 24.34 -13.06
C GLN A 312 10.89 24.17 -13.06
N MET A 313 10.26 24.60 -11.97
CA MET A 313 8.81 24.54 -11.83
C MET A 313 8.29 25.82 -11.16
N ALA A 314 7.07 26.23 -11.48
CA ALA A 314 6.42 27.38 -10.87
C ALA A 314 5.00 27.07 -10.42
N LEU A 315 4.55 27.82 -9.42
CA LEU A 315 3.19 27.81 -8.89
C LEU A 315 2.69 29.26 -8.86
N GLU A 316 1.52 29.47 -9.45
CA GLU A 316 0.74 30.69 -9.26
C GLU A 316 -0.07 30.55 -7.96
N ILE A 317 0.08 31.52 -7.07
CA ILE A 317 -0.60 31.58 -5.78
C ILE A 317 -1.87 32.40 -6.00
N LEU A 318 -2.99 31.69 -6.14
CA LEU A 318 -4.33 32.28 -6.21
C LEU A 318 -4.83 32.77 -4.85
#